data_AF-A0A3Q0J3B2-F1
#
_entry.id   AF-A0A3Q0J3B2-F1
#
_cell.length_a   1.000
_cell.length_b   1.000
_cell.length_c   1.000
_cell.angle_alpha   90.00
_cell.angle_beta   90.00
_cell.angle_gamma   90.00
#
_symmetry.space_group_name_H-M   'P 1'
#
loop_
_entity.id
_entity.type
_entity.pdbx_description
1 polymer ?
#
loop_
_entity_poly.entity_id
_entity_poly.type
_entity_poly.pdbx_seq_one_letter_code
_entity_poly.pdbx_strand_id
1 'polypeptide(L)'
;MGAMFRSEEMALCQLFIQPEAAYSSVSTLGEAGIVQFRDLNSRMNAFQRKFVSEVRRCDELERKIRYIEAEINKEGVQIQENSTFPNAPNPREIIDLENHLERTESEILELSQNAINLKSNYLELTELKHVLEKTQTFFHEVS
;
A
#
# COMPACT_ATOMS: atom_id res chain seq x y z
N MET A 1 -26.08 8.18 -28.53
CA MET A 1 -26.87 8.28 -27.28
C MET A 1 -28.31 7.87 -27.57
N GLY A 2 -28.63 6.57 -27.53
CA GLY A 2 -29.94 6.05 -27.93
C GLY A 2 -30.38 4.77 -27.20
N ALA A 3 -29.78 4.45 -26.05
CA ALA A 3 -29.92 3.15 -25.40
C ALA A 3 -30.60 3.19 -24.01
N MET A 4 -31.58 4.08 -23.79
CA MET A 4 -32.31 4.07 -22.51
C MET A 4 -33.40 2.98 -22.41
N PHE A 5 -33.89 2.45 -23.54
CA PHE A 5 -35.01 1.48 -23.54
C PHE A 5 -34.61 0.03 -23.88
N ARG A 6 -33.39 -0.21 -24.40
CA ARG A 6 -32.87 -1.53 -24.80
C ARG A 6 -31.35 -1.58 -24.57
N SER A 7 -30.84 -2.79 -24.36
CA SER A 7 -29.40 -3.04 -24.24
C SER A 7 -28.66 -2.63 -25.52
N GLU A 8 -27.41 -2.19 -25.38
CA GLU A 8 -26.53 -1.91 -26.53
C GLU A 8 -26.12 -3.21 -27.24
N GLU A 9 -25.82 -3.08 -28.54
CA GLU A 9 -25.34 -4.21 -29.33
C GLU A 9 -23.92 -4.59 -28.91
N MET A 10 -23.72 -5.88 -28.63
CA MET A 10 -22.44 -6.43 -28.18
C MET A 10 -21.81 -7.26 -29.29
N ALA A 11 -20.49 -7.14 -29.46
CA ALA A 11 -19.72 -7.95 -30.39
C ALA A 11 -18.68 -8.81 -29.64
N LEU A 12 -18.54 -10.07 -30.06
CA LEU A 12 -17.49 -10.95 -29.58
C LEU A 12 -16.26 -10.84 -30.50
N CYS A 13 -15.17 -10.31 -29.96
CA CYS A 13 -13.91 -10.14 -30.68
C CYS A 13 -12.83 -11.09 -30.13
N GLN A 14 -11.94 -11.56 -31.01
CA GLN A 14 -10.75 -12.32 -30.63
C GLN A 14 -9.51 -11.43 -30.74
N LEU A 15 -8.77 -11.29 -29.63
CA LEU A 15 -7.56 -10.47 -29.55
C LEU A 15 -6.32 -11.34 -29.73
N PHE A 16 -5.44 -10.96 -30.65
CA PHE A 16 -4.11 -11.55 -30.82
C PHE A 16 -3.07 -10.53 -30.38
N ILE A 17 -2.45 -10.77 -29.22
CA ILE A 17 -1.51 -9.82 -28.62
C ILE A 17 -0.17 -10.50 -28.44
N GLN A 18 0.90 -9.83 -28.87
CA GLN A 18 2.26 -10.29 -28.61
C GLN A 18 2.59 -10.14 -27.11
N PRO A 19 3.32 -11.09 -26.50
CA PRO A 19 3.63 -11.04 -25.07
C PRO A 19 4.28 -9.73 -24.61
N GLU A 20 5.13 -9.13 -25.43
CA GLU A 20 5.85 -7.88 -25.13
C GLU A 20 4.92 -6.66 -25.10
N ALA A 21 3.86 -6.66 -25.92
CA ALA A 21 2.87 -5.60 -25.98
C ALA A 21 1.63 -5.87 -25.12
N ALA A 22 1.60 -6.99 -24.38
CA ALA A 22 0.44 -7.40 -23.61
C ALA A 22 0.08 -6.38 -22.53
N TYR A 23 1.08 -5.88 -21.79
CA TYR A 23 0.86 -4.93 -20.71
C TYR A 23 0.25 -3.61 -21.22
N SER A 24 0.89 -2.98 -22.22
CA SER A 24 0.43 -1.70 -22.78
C SER A 24 -0.95 -1.83 -23.42
N SER A 25 -1.18 -2.89 -24.20
CA SER A 25 -2.46 -3.09 -24.88
C SER A 25 -3.61 -3.26 -23.89
N VAL A 26 -3.40 -4.06 -22.83
CA VAL A 26 -4.44 -4.29 -21.81
C VAL A 26 -4.65 -3.04 -20.95
N SER A 27 -3.60 -2.29 -20.65
CA SER A 27 -3.71 -1.00 -19.94
C SER A 27 -4.57 0.00 -20.73
N THR A 28 -4.32 0.20 -22.02
CA THR A 28 -5.14 1.11 -22.85
C THR A 28 -6.60 0.65 -22.94
N LEU A 29 -6.83 -0.67 -23.02
CA LEU A 29 -8.19 -1.22 -23.00
C LEU A 29 -8.89 -1.00 -21.64
N GLY A 30 -8.13 -1.09 -20.54
CA GLY A 30 -8.63 -0.82 -19.19
C GLY A 30 -9.01 0.65 -19.00
N GLU A 31 -8.18 1.58 -19.50
CA GLU A 31 -8.46 3.01 -19.47
C GLU A 31 -9.69 3.39 -20.32
N ALA A 32 -9.89 2.71 -21.46
CA ALA A 32 -11.08 2.90 -22.28
C ALA A 32 -12.36 2.38 -21.62
N GLY A 33 -12.28 1.30 -20.81
CA GLY A 33 -13.42 0.77 -20.06
C GLY A 33 -14.55 0.15 -20.89
N ILE A 34 -14.28 -0.19 -22.17
CA ILE A 34 -15.30 -0.66 -23.14
C ILE A 34 -15.28 -2.18 -23.39
N VAL A 35 -14.43 -2.92 -22.69
CA VAL A 35 -14.23 -4.36 -22.95
C VAL A 35 -14.58 -5.23 -21.76
N GLN A 36 -15.18 -6.39 -22.03
CA GLN A 36 -15.40 -7.45 -21.05
C GLN A 36 -14.60 -8.69 -21.45
N PHE A 37 -13.65 -9.10 -20.60
CA PHE A 37 -12.87 -10.32 -20.85
C PHE A 37 -13.63 -11.58 -20.42
N ARG A 38 -13.54 -12.62 -21.25
CA ARG A 38 -14.06 -13.96 -20.94
C ARG A 38 -12.91 -14.87 -20.52
N ASP A 39 -13.09 -15.59 -19.41
CA ASP A 39 -12.09 -16.57 -18.97
C ASP A 39 -12.03 -17.78 -19.91
N LEU A 40 -10.93 -17.91 -20.63
CA LEU A 40 -10.63 -19.06 -21.48
C LEU A 40 -9.99 -20.22 -20.71
N ASN A 41 -9.46 -19.96 -19.50
CA ASN A 41 -8.71 -20.90 -18.67
C ASN A 41 -9.49 -21.29 -17.40
N SER A 42 -10.81 -21.46 -17.51
CA SER A 42 -11.69 -21.75 -16.37
C SER A 42 -11.39 -23.09 -15.67
N ARG A 43 -10.75 -24.02 -16.37
CA ARG A 43 -10.34 -25.33 -15.81
C ARG A 43 -8.98 -25.30 -15.11
N MET A 44 -8.20 -24.23 -15.28
CA MET A 44 -6.90 -24.09 -14.65
C MET A 44 -7.05 -23.45 -13.27
N ASN A 45 -6.34 -24.01 -12.28
CA ASN A 45 -6.28 -23.41 -10.96
C ASN A 45 -5.59 -22.04 -11.03
N ALA A 46 -5.99 -21.12 -10.15
CA ALA A 46 -5.45 -19.76 -10.08
C ALA A 46 -3.92 -19.76 -9.99
N PHE A 47 -3.32 -20.66 -9.19
CA PHE A 47 -1.87 -20.74 -8.98
C PHE A 47 -1.05 -21.22 -10.18
N GLN A 48 -1.68 -21.85 -11.17
CA GLN A 48 -1.01 -22.35 -12.38
C GLN A 48 -1.10 -21.36 -13.54
N ARG A 49 -1.74 -20.21 -13.33
CA ARG A 49 -1.85 -19.17 -14.36
C ARG A 49 -0.51 -18.48 -14.56
N LYS A 50 -0.30 -17.96 -15.76
CA LYS A 50 1.01 -17.43 -16.22
C LYS A 50 1.53 -16.25 -15.37
N PHE A 51 0.66 -15.39 -14.86
CA PHE A 51 1.03 -14.12 -14.21
C PHE A 51 0.81 -14.09 -12.69
N VAL A 52 0.85 -15.26 -12.04
CA VAL A 52 0.56 -15.38 -10.59
C VAL A 52 1.63 -14.69 -9.75
N SER A 53 2.89 -14.76 -10.16
CA SER A 53 4.01 -14.10 -9.49
C SER A 53 3.81 -12.59 -9.42
N GLU A 54 3.36 -11.99 -10.51
CA GLU A 54 3.16 -10.55 -10.67
C GLU A 54 1.97 -10.09 -9.86
N VAL A 55 0.87 -10.86 -9.84
CA VAL A 55 -0.28 -10.59 -8.98
C VAL A 55 0.13 -10.63 -7.50
N ARG A 56 0.88 -11.66 -7.09
CA ARG A 56 1.38 -11.75 -5.70
C ARG A 56 2.30 -10.60 -5.32
N ARG A 57 3.12 -10.12 -6.25
CA ARG A 57 3.97 -8.94 -6.04
C ARG A 57 3.11 -7.70 -5.77
N CYS A 58 2.05 -7.49 -6.53
CA CYS A 58 1.10 -6.40 -6.28
C CYS A 58 0.37 -6.55 -4.93
N ASP A 59 -0.05 -7.76 -4.56
CA ASP A 59 -0.68 -8.01 -3.25
C ASP A 59 0.26 -7.65 -2.08
N GLU A 60 1.55 -7.97 -2.21
CA GLU A 60 2.56 -7.60 -1.21
C GLU A 60 2.76 -6.08 -1.12
N LEU A 61 2.80 -5.37 -2.25
CA LEU A 61 2.87 -3.91 -2.27
C LEU A 61 1.63 -3.26 -1.65
N GLU A 62 0.45 -3.81 -1.93
CA GLU A 62 -0.79 -3.33 -1.33
C GLU A 62 -0.78 -3.52 0.20
N ARG A 63 -0.26 -4.65 0.69
CA ARG A 63 -0.09 -4.89 2.13
C ARG A 63 0.79 -3.81 2.79
N LYS A 64 1.89 -3.42 2.15
CA LYS A 64 2.79 -2.36 2.64
C LYS A 64 2.09 -1.01 2.67
N ILE A 65 1.35 -0.66 1.61
CA ILE A 65 0.58 0.59 1.55
C ILE A 65 -0.46 0.64 2.67
N ARG A 66 -1.20 -0.44 2.92
CA ARG A 66 -2.19 -0.50 4.02
C ARG A 66 -1.53 -0.30 5.39
N TYR A 67 -0.33 -0.82 5.59
CA TYR A 67 0.43 -0.59 6.83
C TYR A 67 0.80 0.89 6.99
N ILE A 68 1.33 1.52 5.93
CA ILE A 68 1.69 2.94 5.92
C ILE A 68 0.44 3.80 6.19
N GLU A 69 -0.68 3.51 5.53
CA GLU A 69 -1.95 4.20 5.73
C GLU A 69 -2.44 4.09 7.18
N ALA A 70 -2.30 2.92 7.80
CA ALA A 70 -2.64 2.73 9.21
C ALA A 70 -1.78 3.57 10.15
N GLU A 71 -0.47 3.68 9.90
CA GLU A 71 0.43 4.48 10.74
C GLU A 71 0.17 6.00 10.56
N ILE A 72 -0.13 6.44 9.33
CA ILE A 72 -0.52 7.84 9.04
C ILE A 72 -1.82 8.20 9.78
N ASN A 73 -2.82 7.32 9.73
CA ASN A 73 -4.10 7.52 10.41
C ASN A 73 -3.96 7.56 11.93
N LYS A 74 -3.04 6.76 12.49
CA LYS A 74 -2.72 6.75 13.92
C LYS A 74 -2.12 8.08 14.40
N GLU A 75 -1.30 8.72 13.58
CA GLU A 75 -0.73 10.06 13.85
C GLU A 75 -1.69 11.21 13.52
N GLY A 76 -2.88 10.92 12.96
CA GLY A 76 -3.90 11.92 12.66
C GLY A 76 -3.57 12.81 11.45
N VAL A 77 -2.63 12.40 10.60
CA VAL A 77 -2.26 13.13 9.38
C VAL A 77 -3.33 12.89 8.31
N GLN A 78 -3.92 13.96 7.78
CA GLN A 78 -4.94 13.88 6.74
C GLN A 78 -4.31 13.53 5.39
N ILE A 79 -4.70 12.39 4.82
CA ILE A 79 -4.33 12.02 3.45
C ILE A 79 -5.18 12.85 2.49
N GLN A 80 -4.55 13.63 1.60
CA GLN A 80 -5.28 14.35 0.57
C GLN A 80 -5.79 13.35 -0.48
N GLU A 81 -7.10 13.29 -0.64
CA GLU A 81 -7.71 12.55 -1.74
C GLU A 81 -7.42 13.27 -3.06
N ASN A 82 -6.56 12.69 -3.89
CA ASN A 82 -6.35 13.17 -5.24
C ASN A 82 -7.55 12.76 -6.10
N SER A 83 -8.27 13.74 -6.66
CA SER A 83 -9.45 13.51 -7.52
C SER A 83 -9.11 12.95 -8.91
N THR A 84 -7.82 12.81 -9.23
CA THR A 84 -7.36 12.42 -10.57
C THR A 84 -6.82 11.00 -10.52
N PHE A 85 -7.44 10.09 -11.26
CA PHE A 85 -6.90 8.76 -11.46
C PHE A 85 -5.68 8.85 -12.38
N PRO A 86 -4.48 8.42 -11.94
CA PRO A 86 -3.32 8.39 -12.79
C PRO A 86 -3.46 7.31 -13.87
N ASN A 87 -2.79 7.52 -15.00
CA ASN A 87 -2.68 6.49 -16.04
C ASN A 87 -1.90 5.28 -15.51
N ALA A 88 -2.04 4.14 -16.18
CA ALA A 88 -1.31 2.94 -15.78
C ALA A 88 0.21 3.19 -15.87
N PRO A 89 0.98 2.87 -14.80
CA PRO A 89 2.42 3.08 -14.79
C PRO A 89 3.14 2.10 -15.73
N ASN A 90 4.37 2.43 -16.14
CA ASN A 90 5.15 1.51 -16.94
C ASN A 90 5.65 0.32 -16.10
N PRO A 91 5.80 -0.89 -16.67
CA PRO A 91 6.30 -2.06 -15.93
C PRO A 91 7.67 -1.86 -15.27
N ARG A 92 8.50 -0.96 -15.83
CA ARG A 92 9.80 -0.60 -15.25
C ARG A 92 9.66 0.27 -14.00
N GLU A 93 8.72 1.23 -14.03
CA GLU A 93 8.46 2.12 -12.91
C GLU A 93 7.91 1.35 -11.70
N ILE A 94 7.24 0.21 -11.90
CA ILE A 94 6.79 -0.67 -10.82
C ILE A 94 7.97 -1.12 -9.94
N ILE A 95 9.14 -1.38 -10.53
CA ILE A 95 10.33 -1.80 -9.77
C ILE A 95 10.83 -0.66 -8.89
N ASP A 96 10.87 0.56 -9.43
CA ASP A 96 11.31 1.73 -8.67
C ASP A 96 10.32 2.06 -7.54
N LEU A 97 9.02 1.93 -7.81
CA LEU A 97 7.95 2.11 -6.82
C LEU A 97 8.03 1.07 -5.70
N GLU A 98 8.29 -0.20 -6.02
CA GLU A 98 8.50 -1.24 -5.01
C GLU A 98 9.68 -0.93 -4.11
N ASN A 99 10.83 -0.55 -4.69
CA ASN A 99 12.01 -0.16 -3.92
C ASN A 99 11.74 1.05 -3.01
N HIS A 100 10.97 2.02 -3.50
CA HIS A 100 10.60 3.19 -2.72
C HIS A 100 9.67 2.81 -1.55
N LEU A 101 8.65 2.00 -1.81
CA LEU A 101 7.72 1.51 -0.78
C LEU A 101 8.44 0.69 0.29
N GLU A 102 9.39 -0.17 -0.10
CA GLU A 102 10.21 -0.95 0.83
C GLU A 102 11.06 -0.11 1.77
N ARG A 103 11.69 0.93 1.23
CA ARG A 103 12.49 1.86 2.05
C ARG A 103 11.59 2.62 3.02
N THR A 104 10.48 3.17 2.53
CA THR A 104 9.55 3.92 3.38
C THR A 104 8.94 3.05 4.49
N GLU A 105 8.55 1.81 4.18
CA GLU A 105 8.06 0.87 5.19
C GLU A 105 9.12 0.58 6.27
N SER A 106 10.35 0.30 5.84
CA SER A 106 11.46 0.02 6.77
C SER A 106 11.78 1.22 7.66
N GLU A 107 11.81 2.42 7.09
CA GLU A 107 12.02 3.67 7.83
C GLU A 107 10.91 3.90 8.88
N ILE A 108 9.65 3.68 8.51
CA ILE A 108 8.52 3.83 9.45
C ILE A 108 8.61 2.82 10.59
N LEU A 109 8.94 1.56 10.29
CA LEU A 109 9.10 0.51 11.30
C LEU A 109 10.23 0.85 12.29
N GLU A 110 11.39 1.27 11.79
CA GLU A 110 12.52 1.66 12.61
C GLU A 110 12.20 2.89 13.47
N LEU A 111 11.57 3.91 12.90
CA LEU A 111 11.17 5.11 13.64
C LEU A 111 10.13 4.80 14.73
N SER A 112 9.16 3.95 14.43
CA SER A 112 8.14 3.52 15.40
C SER A 112 8.78 2.78 16.58
N GLN A 113 9.69 1.85 16.31
CA GLN A 113 10.43 1.13 17.36
C GLN A 113 11.31 2.07 18.19
N ASN A 114 12.03 2.99 17.53
CA ASN A 114 12.86 3.97 18.20
C ASN A 114 12.04 4.92 19.09
N ALA A 115 10.86 5.34 18.64
CA ALA A 115 9.95 6.18 19.42
C ALA A 115 9.46 5.48 20.70
N ILE A 116 9.10 4.19 20.60
CA ILE A 116 8.70 3.38 21.76
C ILE A 116 9.85 3.25 22.76
N ASN A 117 11.05 2.91 22.29
CA ASN A 117 12.23 2.76 23.13
C ASN A 117 12.59 4.08 23.83
N LEU A 118 12.58 5.19 23.09
CA LEU A 118 12.87 6.51 23.63
C LEU A 118 11.85 6.92 24.70
N LYS A 119 10.56 6.63 24.48
CA LYS A 119 9.50 6.90 25.45
C LYS A 119 9.66 6.08 26.73
N SER A 120 10.02 4.80 26.63
CA SER A 120 10.30 3.94 27.80
C SER A 120 11.47 4.51 28.61
N ASN A 121 12.60 4.78 27.95
CA ASN A 121 13.79 5.32 28.60
C ASN A 121 13.50 6.68 29.26
N TYR A 122 12.72 7.54 28.61
CA TYR A 122 12.32 8.82 29.17
C TYR A 122 11.46 8.66 30.44
N LEU A 123 10.51 7.72 30.44
CA LEU A 123 9.67 7.44 31.60
C LEU A 123 10.50 6.91 32.77
N GLU A 124 11.37 5.93 32.53
CA GLU A 124 12.26 5.36 33.55
C GLU A 124 13.16 6.42 34.20
N LEU A 125 13.76 7.28 33.39
CA LEU A 125 14.59 8.39 33.88
C LEU A 125 13.77 9.43 34.64
N THR A 126 12.54 9.70 34.21
CA THR A 126 11.63 10.64 34.88
C THR A 126 11.20 10.11 36.25
N GLU A 127 10.90 8.83 36.36
CA GLU A 127 10.59 8.17 37.63
C GLU A 127 11.78 8.22 38.58
N LEU A 128 12.98 7.88 38.09
CA LEU A 128 14.21 7.93 38.88
C LEU A 128 14.50 9.36 39.38
N LYS A 129 14.29 10.37 38.53
CA LYS A 129 14.38 11.78 38.94
C LYS A 129 13.40 12.11 40.07
N HIS A 130 12.14 11.70 39.98
CA HIS A 130 11.15 11.98 41.02
C HIS A 130 11.49 11.30 42.35
N VAL A 131 12.02 10.07 42.32
CA VAL A 131 12.48 9.36 43.52
C VAL A 131 13.61 10.13 44.21
N LEU A 132 14.59 10.62 43.45
CA LEU A 132 15.70 11.40 43.98
C LEU A 132 15.24 12.73 44.60
N GLU A 133 14.34 13.46 43.94
CA GLU A 133 13.81 14.74 44.48
C GLU A 133 13.03 14.55 45.79
N LYS A 134 12.19 13.50 45.87
CA LYS A 134 11.39 13.19 47.06
C LYS A 134 12.23 12.66 48.23
N THR A 135 13.23 11.83 47.94
CA THR A 135 14.16 11.34 48.99
C THR A 135 15.01 12.49 49.53
N GLN A 136 15.51 13.40 48.70
CA GLN A 136 16.25 14.56 49.16
C GLN A 136 15.43 15.47 50.08
N THR A 137 14.14 15.70 49.77
CA THR A 137 13.25 16.47 50.66
C THR A 137 12.99 15.74 51.97
N PHE A 138 12.77 14.42 51.93
CA PHE A 138 12.61 13.60 53.13
C PHE A 138 13.84 13.66 54.05
N PHE A 139 15.06 13.59 53.51
CA PHE A 139 16.28 13.69 54.30
C PHE A 139 16.50 15.11 54.88
N HIS A 140 16.01 16.16 54.23
CA HIS A 140 16.07 17.53 54.74
C HIS A 140 15.05 17.83 55.85
N GLU A 141 13.87 17.20 55.87
CA GLU A 141 12.86 17.42 56.92
C GLU A 141 13.13 16.65 58.23
N VAL A 142 13.95 15.59 58.18
CA VAL A 142 14.29 14.75 59.35
C VAL A 142 15.54 15.26 60.09
N SER A 143 16.17 16.34 59.61
CA SER A 143 17.30 17.04 60.25
C SER A 143 16.83 18.29 60.97
#